data_AF-A0A2R6L5G3-F1
#
_entry.id   AF-A0A2R6L5G3-F1
#
_cell.length_a   1.000
_cell.length_b   1.000
_cell.length_c   1.000
_cell.angle_alpha   90.00
_cell.angle_beta   90.00
_cell.angle_gamma   90.00
#
_symmetry.space_group_name_H-M   'P 1'
#
loop_
_entity.id
_entity.type
_entity.pdbx_description
1 polymer ?
#
loop_
_entity_poly.entity_id
_entity_poly.type
_entity_poly.pdbx_seq_one_letter_code
_entity_poly.pdbx_strand_id
1 'polypeptide(L)'
;MTDYTTPIEATFELQRQAVEGSHQALQQSVEFQQRLNEATLDSLEATESTQRKVVELQQEAFHTVLDAWEANIPGAAGATDELRELVDESYDELLETHSDAFDTFLTEYEGGIDTQSELSDEFLAALEEQYDLLLDAHEEIETQSVEATAQVGEQVDELQDQIEDVQAQIRDVSEQAADAIEA
;
A
#
# COMPACT_ATOMS: atom_id res chain seq x y z
N MET A 1 -29.92 29.95 -1.48
CA MET A 1 -29.78 28.52 -1.10
C MET A 1 -28.33 28.06 -1.05
N THR A 2 -27.55 28.14 -2.13
CA THR A 2 -26.16 27.61 -2.20
C THR A 2 -25.17 28.26 -1.23
N ASP A 3 -25.38 29.52 -0.84
CA ASP A 3 -24.44 30.23 0.06
C ASP A 3 -24.40 29.64 1.47
N TYR A 4 -25.48 28.99 1.93
CA TYR A 4 -25.56 28.44 3.28
C TYR A 4 -24.98 27.02 3.39
N THR A 5 -25.01 26.21 2.33
CA THR A 5 -24.55 24.80 2.36
C THR A 5 -23.11 24.60 1.90
N THR A 6 -22.57 25.51 1.06
CA THR A 6 -21.21 25.43 0.50
C THR A 6 -20.11 25.11 1.54
N PRO A 7 -20.06 25.74 2.73
CA PRO A 7 -19.01 25.47 3.71
C PRO A 7 -19.08 24.05 4.31
N ILE A 8 -20.28 23.50 4.44
CA ILE A 8 -20.52 22.17 5.01
C ILE A 8 -20.14 21.10 3.99
N GLU A 9 -20.61 21.24 2.75
CA GLU A 9 -20.25 20.36 1.62
C GLU A 9 -18.73 20.30 1.44
N ALA A 10 -18.05 21.45 1.45
CA ALA A 10 -16.59 21.52 1.34
C ALA A 10 -15.88 20.78 2.49
N THR A 11 -16.44 20.78 3.70
CA THR A 11 -15.86 20.06 4.84
C THR A 11 -16.00 18.55 4.69
N PHE A 12 -17.17 18.08 4.25
CA PHE A 12 -17.40 16.66 3.98
C PHE A 12 -16.54 16.15 2.81
N GLU A 13 -16.39 16.96 1.76
CA GLU A 13 -15.51 16.62 0.65
C GLU A 13 -14.05 16.45 1.08
N LEU A 14 -13.54 17.35 1.93
CA LEU A 14 -12.20 17.21 2.52
C LEU A 14 -12.05 15.95 3.38
N GLN A 15 -13.08 15.61 4.16
CA GLN A 15 -13.09 14.39 4.96
C GLN A 15 -13.05 13.14 4.07
N ARG A 16 -13.89 13.09 3.02
CA ARG A 16 -13.92 12.01 2.04
C ARG A 16 -12.54 11.78 1.42
N GLN A 17 -11.91 12.83 0.90
CA GLN A 17 -10.58 12.73 0.31
C GLN A 17 -9.52 12.25 1.30
N ALA A 18 -9.59 12.68 2.56
CA ALA A 18 -8.65 12.24 3.59
C ALA A 18 -8.81 10.74 3.91
N VAL A 19 -10.04 10.25 4.02
CA VAL A 19 -10.33 8.84 4.28
C VAL A 19 -9.93 7.99 3.07
N GLU A 20 -10.33 8.36 1.85
CA GLU A 20 -9.92 7.72 0.59
C GLU A 20 -8.40 7.63 0.47
N GLY A 21 -7.71 8.75 0.72
CA GLY A 21 -6.25 8.79 0.66
C GLY A 21 -5.59 7.88 1.69
N SER A 22 -6.15 7.78 2.90
CA SER A 22 -5.65 6.88 3.95
C SER A 22 -5.85 5.40 3.59
N HIS A 23 -7.01 5.06 3.02
CA HIS A 23 -7.34 3.72 2.54
C HIS A 23 -6.35 3.29 1.43
N GLN A 24 -6.17 4.16 0.44
CA GLN A 24 -5.25 3.88 -0.66
C GLN A 24 -3.79 3.76 -0.20
N ALA A 25 -3.38 4.55 0.79
CA ALA A 25 -2.03 4.47 1.37
C ALA A 25 -1.81 3.13 2.10
N LEU A 26 -2.82 2.59 2.78
CA LEU A 26 -2.75 1.28 3.43
C LEU A 26 -2.63 0.15 2.40
N GLN A 27 -3.45 0.14 1.36
CA GLN A 27 -3.37 -0.84 0.27
C GLN A 27 -1.98 -0.83 -0.39
N GLN A 28 -1.50 0.36 -0.77
CA GLN A 28 -0.18 0.52 -1.39
C GLN A 28 0.97 0.06 -0.47
N SER A 29 0.82 0.22 0.85
CA SER A 29 1.82 -0.23 1.83
C SER A 29 1.93 -1.76 1.85
N VAL A 30 0.81 -2.47 1.78
CA VAL A 30 0.78 -3.94 1.73
C VAL A 30 1.34 -4.44 0.40
N GLU A 31 0.91 -3.88 -0.72
CA GLU A 31 1.46 -4.21 -2.05
C GLU A 31 2.96 -3.94 -2.15
N PHE A 32 3.45 -2.90 -1.47
CA PHE A 32 4.88 -2.60 -1.40
C PHE A 32 5.62 -3.67 -0.60
N GLN A 33 5.09 -4.11 0.54
CA GLN A 33 5.70 -5.18 1.33
C GLN A 33 5.74 -6.51 0.55
N GLN A 34 4.66 -6.87 -0.15
CA GLN A 34 4.62 -8.05 -1.02
C GLN A 34 5.72 -8.01 -2.07
N ARG A 35 5.84 -6.90 -2.83
CA ARG A 35 6.89 -6.73 -3.83
C ARG A 35 8.31 -6.75 -3.25
N LEU A 36 8.51 -6.22 -2.04
CA LEU A 36 9.81 -6.29 -1.37
C LEU A 36 10.16 -7.73 -0.96
N ASN A 37 9.18 -8.49 -0.49
CA ASN A 37 9.37 -9.89 -0.11
C ASN A 37 9.72 -10.74 -1.34
N GLU A 38 8.99 -10.58 -2.44
CA GLU A 38 9.30 -11.22 -3.75
C GLU A 38 10.71 -10.86 -4.22
N ALA A 39 11.06 -9.57 -4.23
CA ALA A 39 12.40 -9.13 -4.64
C ALA A 39 13.51 -9.67 -3.73
N THR A 40 13.20 -9.91 -2.45
CA THR A 40 14.14 -10.52 -1.50
C THR A 40 14.32 -12.00 -1.80
N LEU A 41 13.23 -12.73 -2.09
CA LEU A 41 13.27 -14.13 -2.50
C LEU A 41 14.13 -14.30 -3.77
N ASP A 42 13.84 -13.53 -4.82
CA ASP A 42 14.61 -13.50 -6.07
C ASP A 42 16.10 -13.20 -5.82
N SER A 43 16.40 -12.27 -4.91
CA SER A 43 17.77 -11.91 -4.57
C SER A 43 18.51 -13.05 -3.83
N LEU A 44 17.81 -13.83 -3.02
CA LEU A 44 18.38 -14.98 -2.32
C LEU A 44 18.71 -16.09 -3.32
N GLU A 45 17.80 -16.41 -4.23
CA GLU A 45 18.04 -17.38 -5.32
C GLU A 45 19.23 -16.97 -6.21
N ALA A 46 19.28 -15.70 -6.62
CA ALA A 46 20.41 -15.18 -7.38
C ALA A 46 21.74 -15.28 -6.61
N THR A 47 21.70 -15.13 -5.29
CA THR A 47 22.86 -15.26 -4.41
C THR A 47 23.35 -16.71 -4.35
N GLU A 48 22.46 -17.68 -4.19
CA GLU A 48 22.78 -19.12 -4.25
C GLU A 48 23.43 -19.48 -5.58
N SER A 49 22.82 -19.09 -6.70
CA SER A 49 23.35 -19.38 -8.03
C SER A 49 24.74 -18.80 -8.23
N THR A 50 25.00 -17.62 -7.67
CA THR A 50 26.31 -16.97 -7.73
C THR A 50 27.34 -17.71 -6.88
N GLN A 51 26.98 -18.11 -5.66
CA GLN A 51 27.86 -18.88 -4.78
C GLN A 51 28.23 -20.23 -5.40
N ARG A 52 27.25 -20.94 -5.96
CA ARG A 52 27.46 -22.19 -6.70
C ARG A 52 28.48 -22.03 -7.82
N LYS A 53 28.31 -21.02 -8.68
CA LYS A 53 29.28 -20.73 -9.76
C LYS A 53 30.68 -20.43 -9.23
N VAL A 54 30.79 -19.72 -8.11
CA VAL A 54 32.09 -19.40 -7.49
C VAL A 54 32.78 -20.66 -6.95
N VAL A 55 32.02 -21.62 -6.44
CA VAL A 55 32.54 -22.91 -5.97
C VAL A 55 32.98 -23.78 -7.15
N GLU A 56 32.16 -23.89 -8.20
CA GLU A 56 32.50 -24.60 -9.44
C GLU A 56 33.76 -24.02 -10.12
N LEU A 57 33.94 -22.69 -10.11
CA LEU A 57 35.16 -22.04 -10.62
C LEU A 57 36.41 -22.39 -9.79
N GLN A 58 36.27 -22.58 -8.47
CA GLN A 58 37.38 -23.02 -7.62
C GLN A 58 37.77 -24.47 -7.89
N GLN A 59 36.79 -25.33 -8.15
CA GLN A 59 37.01 -26.71 -8.58
C GLN A 59 37.77 -26.75 -9.92
N GLU A 60 37.34 -25.96 -10.92
CA GLU A 60 38.02 -25.87 -12.22
C GLU A 60 39.46 -25.33 -12.09
N ALA A 61 39.68 -24.37 -11.19
CA ALA A 61 41.03 -23.87 -10.89
C ALA A 61 41.92 -24.96 -10.28
N PHE A 62 41.36 -25.83 -9.43
CA PHE A 62 42.08 -26.97 -8.87
C PHE A 62 42.46 -27.98 -9.97
N HIS A 63 41.53 -28.30 -10.88
CA HIS A 63 41.82 -29.16 -12.05
C HIS A 63 42.94 -28.58 -12.90
N THR A 64 42.94 -27.27 -13.15
CA THR A 64 43.99 -26.58 -13.91
C THR A 64 45.37 -26.73 -13.24
N VAL A 65 45.44 -26.70 -11.90
CA VAL A 65 46.69 -26.94 -11.16
C VAL A 65 47.17 -28.38 -11.31
N LEU A 66 46.26 -29.36 -11.24
CA LEU A 66 46.58 -30.77 -11.45
C LEU A 66 47.09 -31.03 -12.87
N ASP A 67 46.45 -30.43 -13.89
CA ASP A 67 46.88 -30.54 -15.29
C ASP A 67 48.31 -30.02 -15.49
N ALA A 68 48.65 -28.91 -14.84
CA ALA A 68 50.00 -28.36 -14.88
C ALA A 68 51.02 -29.31 -14.22
N TRP A 69 50.64 -30.01 -13.16
CA TRP A 69 51.50 -31.02 -12.53
C TRP A 69 51.71 -32.24 -13.41
N GLU A 70 50.65 -32.78 -14.00
CA GLU A 70 50.72 -33.92 -14.91
C GLU A 70 51.63 -33.62 -16.11
N ALA A 71 51.53 -32.41 -16.68
CA ALA A 71 52.34 -31.97 -17.82
C ALA A 71 53.85 -31.87 -17.50
N ASN A 72 54.23 -31.63 -16.23
CA ASN A 72 55.62 -31.38 -15.84
C ASN A 72 56.29 -32.57 -15.12
N ILE A 73 55.52 -33.54 -14.61
CA ILE A 73 56.05 -34.66 -13.81
C ILE A 73 55.71 -36.00 -14.49
N PRO A 74 56.69 -36.67 -15.13
CA PRO A 74 56.49 -37.98 -15.74
C PRO A 74 56.01 -39.02 -14.72
N GLY A 75 54.90 -39.71 -15.04
CA GLY A 75 54.32 -40.75 -14.19
C GLY A 75 53.37 -40.26 -13.09
N ALA A 76 53.06 -38.96 -13.05
CA ALA A 76 52.14 -38.38 -12.06
C ALA A 76 50.65 -38.62 -12.33
N ALA A 77 50.27 -39.01 -13.56
CA ALA A 77 48.87 -39.11 -14.01
C ALA A 77 47.95 -39.90 -13.06
N GLY A 78 48.39 -41.07 -12.56
CA GLY A 78 47.57 -41.86 -11.64
C GLY A 78 47.32 -41.17 -10.30
N ALA A 79 48.32 -40.46 -9.76
CA ALA A 79 48.18 -39.72 -8.51
C ALA A 79 47.33 -38.45 -8.67
N THR A 80 47.39 -37.79 -9.85
CA THR A 80 46.54 -36.62 -10.14
C THR A 80 45.09 -37.01 -10.39
N ASP A 81 44.82 -38.16 -10.99
CA ASP A 81 43.45 -38.67 -11.18
C ASP A 81 42.79 -39.02 -9.85
N GLU A 82 43.49 -39.71 -8.94
CA GLU A 82 43.00 -40.02 -7.59
C GLU A 82 42.69 -38.73 -6.79
N LEU A 83 43.52 -37.69 -6.93
CA LEU A 83 43.28 -36.39 -6.30
C LEU A 83 42.11 -35.63 -6.93
N ARG A 84 41.93 -35.75 -8.25
CA ARG A 84 40.80 -35.15 -8.96
C ARG A 84 39.48 -35.76 -8.48
N GLU A 85 39.40 -37.08 -8.45
CA GLU A 85 38.20 -37.81 -7.99
C GLU A 85 37.83 -37.46 -6.55
N LEU A 86 38.82 -37.39 -5.64
CA LEU A 86 38.60 -36.97 -4.25
C LEU A 86 38.08 -35.53 -4.14
N VAL A 87 38.65 -34.61 -4.92
CA VAL A 87 38.22 -33.22 -4.91
C VAL A 87 36.83 -33.09 -5.52
N ASP A 88 36.54 -33.76 -6.61
CA ASP A 88 35.22 -33.75 -7.24
C ASP A 88 34.16 -34.26 -6.28
N GLU A 89 34.38 -35.39 -5.61
CA GLU A 89 33.48 -35.91 -4.59
C GLU A 89 33.26 -34.91 -3.43
N SER A 90 34.32 -34.23 -2.99
CA SER A 90 34.23 -33.24 -1.90
C SER A 90 33.46 -31.97 -2.30
N TYR A 91 33.63 -31.50 -3.55
CA TYR A 91 32.91 -30.34 -4.06
C TYR A 91 31.45 -30.67 -4.36
N ASP A 92 31.17 -31.86 -4.90
CA ASP A 92 29.81 -32.34 -5.15
C ASP A 92 29.04 -32.48 -3.83
N GLU A 93 29.62 -33.11 -2.80
CA GLU A 93 28.98 -33.23 -1.48
C GLU A 93 28.71 -31.85 -0.85
N LEU A 94 29.65 -30.91 -0.99
CA LEU A 94 29.49 -29.54 -0.50
C LEU A 94 28.35 -28.82 -1.22
N LEU A 95 28.30 -28.90 -2.55
CA LEU A 95 27.29 -28.25 -3.37
C LEU A 95 25.90 -28.85 -3.12
N GLU A 96 25.79 -30.18 -3.04
CA GLU A 96 24.54 -30.89 -2.75
C GLU A 96 24.02 -30.49 -1.36
N THR A 97 24.86 -30.61 -0.33
CA THR A 97 24.46 -30.24 1.05
C THR A 97 24.05 -28.78 1.16
N HIS A 98 24.78 -27.89 0.48
CA HIS A 98 24.44 -26.47 0.46
C HIS A 98 23.10 -26.22 -0.24
N SER A 99 22.91 -26.81 -1.43
CA SER A 99 21.67 -26.68 -2.21
C SER A 99 20.47 -27.15 -1.40
N ASP A 100 20.54 -28.34 -0.79
CA ASP A 100 19.45 -28.88 0.00
C ASP A 100 19.10 -28.00 1.20
N ALA A 101 20.12 -27.48 1.90
CA ALA A 101 19.94 -26.58 3.03
C ALA A 101 19.33 -25.24 2.60
N PHE A 102 19.77 -24.71 1.47
CA PHE A 102 19.27 -23.45 0.92
C PHE A 102 17.83 -23.57 0.41
N ASP A 103 17.51 -24.65 -0.31
CA ASP A 103 16.16 -24.94 -0.80
C ASP A 103 15.17 -25.12 0.36
N THR A 104 15.58 -25.82 1.42
CA THR A 104 14.79 -25.94 2.65
C THR A 104 14.52 -24.56 3.26
N PHE A 105 15.56 -23.73 3.38
CA PHE A 105 15.42 -22.37 3.91
C PHE A 105 14.50 -21.50 3.05
N LEU A 106 14.67 -21.52 1.72
CA LEU A 106 13.82 -20.76 0.80
C LEU A 106 12.36 -21.20 0.89
N THR A 107 12.09 -22.51 0.92
CA THR A 107 10.74 -23.04 1.04
C THR A 107 10.07 -22.59 2.33
N GLU A 108 10.79 -22.64 3.46
CA GLU A 108 10.27 -22.15 4.75
C GLU A 108 10.04 -20.63 4.74
N TYR A 109 10.93 -19.87 4.11
CA TYR A 109 10.83 -18.43 4.01
C TYR A 109 9.66 -17.99 3.11
N GLU A 110 9.51 -18.60 1.93
CA GLU A 110 8.40 -18.40 0.99
C GLU A 110 7.06 -18.73 1.69
N GLY A 111 6.95 -19.89 2.33
CA GLY A 111 5.72 -20.25 3.06
C GLY A 111 5.38 -19.28 4.20
N GLY A 112 6.40 -18.67 4.83
CA GLY A 112 6.21 -17.59 5.80
C GLY A 112 5.68 -16.30 5.19
N ILE A 113 6.20 -15.90 4.02
CA ILE A 113 5.72 -14.75 3.25
C ILE A 113 4.28 -14.96 2.80
N ASP A 114 3.96 -16.14 2.25
CA ASP A 114 2.63 -16.46 1.76
C ASP A 114 1.60 -16.38 2.90
N THR A 115 1.90 -17.00 4.05
CA THR A 115 1.04 -16.92 5.23
C THR A 115 0.83 -15.47 5.67
N GLN A 116 1.89 -14.66 5.68
CA GLN A 116 1.80 -13.25 6.03
C GLN A 116 0.98 -12.44 5.00
N SER A 117 1.11 -12.76 3.71
CA SER A 117 0.33 -12.13 2.64
C SER A 117 -1.14 -12.46 2.77
N GLU A 118 -1.50 -13.73 2.92
CA GLU A 118 -2.88 -14.19 3.10
C GLU A 118 -3.56 -13.47 4.28
N LEU A 119 -2.88 -13.38 5.43
CA LEU A 119 -3.39 -12.67 6.59
C LEU A 119 -3.55 -11.17 6.36
N SER A 120 -2.64 -10.57 5.59
CA SER A 120 -2.69 -9.14 5.27
C SER A 120 -3.84 -8.84 4.30
N ASP A 121 -4.06 -9.71 3.32
CA ASP A 121 -5.15 -9.59 2.35
C ASP A 121 -6.51 -9.78 3.03
N GLU A 122 -6.65 -10.75 3.95
CA GLU A 122 -7.87 -10.93 4.75
C GLU A 122 -8.15 -9.70 5.63
N PHE A 123 -7.10 -9.15 6.26
CA PHE A 123 -7.22 -7.93 7.04
C PHE A 123 -7.62 -6.72 6.20
N LEU A 124 -7.03 -6.55 5.01
CA LEU A 124 -7.40 -5.49 4.08
C LEU A 124 -8.85 -5.62 3.62
N ALA A 125 -9.30 -6.82 3.27
CA ALA A 125 -10.68 -7.06 2.86
C ALA A 125 -11.68 -6.70 3.97
N ALA A 126 -11.38 -7.08 5.22
CA ALA A 126 -12.21 -6.72 6.37
C ALA A 126 -12.19 -5.21 6.70
N LEU A 127 -11.09 -4.52 6.39
CA LEU A 127 -11.00 -3.07 6.50
C LEU A 127 -11.76 -2.35 5.39
N GLU A 128 -11.71 -2.86 4.16
CA GLU A 128 -12.41 -2.30 3.00
C GLU A 128 -13.92 -2.34 3.21
N GLU A 129 -14.47 -3.45 3.72
CA GLU A 129 -15.89 -3.54 4.08
C GLU A 129 -16.28 -2.51 5.17
N GLN A 130 -15.40 -2.28 6.17
CA GLN A 130 -15.63 -1.26 7.19
C GLN A 130 -15.52 0.17 6.63
N TYR A 131 -14.61 0.38 5.69
CA TYR A 131 -14.43 1.65 4.99
C TYR A 131 -15.68 2.01 4.19
N ASP A 132 -16.21 1.06 3.41
CA ASP A 132 -17.43 1.27 2.63
C ASP A 132 -18.62 1.61 3.54
N LEU A 133 -18.81 0.86 4.63
CA LEU A 133 -19.87 1.13 5.60
C LEU A 133 -19.71 2.50 6.28
N LEU A 134 -18.48 2.92 6.58
CA LEU A 134 -18.20 4.22 7.15
C LEU A 134 -18.47 5.35 6.15
N LEU A 135 -18.11 5.14 4.87
CA LEU A 135 -18.34 6.09 3.79
C LEU A 135 -19.84 6.30 3.57
N ASP A 136 -20.61 5.22 3.46
CA ASP A 136 -22.07 5.25 3.33
C ASP A 136 -22.71 6.05 4.49
N ALA A 137 -22.28 5.77 5.73
CA ALA A 137 -22.76 6.49 6.91
C ALA A 137 -22.38 7.98 6.87
N HIS A 138 -21.19 8.33 6.38
CA HIS A 138 -20.76 9.71 6.20
C HIS A 138 -21.60 10.45 5.15
N GLU A 139 -21.90 9.81 4.02
CA GLU A 139 -22.73 10.39 2.95
C GLU A 139 -24.18 10.62 3.41
N GLU A 140 -24.72 9.72 4.22
CA GLU A 140 -26.03 9.91 4.83
C GLU A 140 -26.03 11.13 5.77
N ILE A 141 -25.00 11.28 6.60
CA ILE A 141 -24.85 12.44 7.50
C ILE A 141 -24.64 13.73 6.72
N GLU A 142 -23.84 13.71 5.65
CA GLU A 142 -23.63 14.86 4.76
C GLU A 142 -24.97 15.33 4.20
N THR A 143 -25.75 14.41 3.62
CA THR A 143 -27.07 14.70 3.04
C THR A 143 -27.99 15.34 4.07
N GLN A 144 -28.12 14.73 5.26
CA GLN A 144 -28.96 15.27 6.33
C GLN A 144 -28.49 16.65 6.81
N SER A 145 -27.18 16.87 6.87
CA SER A 145 -26.59 18.14 7.33
C SER A 145 -26.80 19.27 6.31
N VAL A 146 -26.63 18.96 5.03
CA VAL A 146 -26.90 19.89 3.91
C VAL A 146 -28.37 20.25 3.87
N GLU A 147 -29.27 19.27 3.95
CA GLU A 147 -30.72 19.50 3.98
C GLU A 147 -31.17 20.33 5.19
N ALA A 148 -30.66 20.01 6.39
CA ALA A 148 -30.97 20.77 7.59
C ALA A 148 -30.51 22.23 7.48
N THR A 149 -29.33 22.45 6.90
CA THR A 149 -28.77 23.80 6.71
C THR A 149 -29.54 24.58 5.65
N ALA A 150 -29.97 23.92 4.57
CA ALA A 150 -30.84 24.53 3.57
C ALA A 150 -32.18 24.98 4.17
N GLN A 151 -32.81 24.13 5.00
CA GLN A 151 -34.06 24.46 5.70
C GLN A 151 -33.90 25.63 6.69
N VAL A 152 -32.77 25.72 7.38
CA VAL A 152 -32.48 26.88 8.25
C VAL A 152 -32.29 28.14 7.42
N GLY A 153 -31.59 28.04 6.29
CA GLY A 153 -31.41 29.14 5.34
C GLY A 153 -32.74 29.69 4.82
N GLU A 154 -33.66 28.81 4.39
CA GLU A 154 -35.00 29.21 3.96
C GLU A 154 -35.79 29.92 5.07
N GLN A 155 -35.76 29.40 6.30
CA GLN A 155 -36.44 30.06 7.43
C GLN A 155 -35.85 31.43 7.75
N VAL A 156 -34.54 31.61 7.58
CA VAL A 156 -33.85 32.90 7.78
C VAL A 156 -34.21 33.89 6.68
N ASP A 157 -34.29 33.44 5.43
CA ASP A 157 -34.72 34.26 4.30
C ASP A 157 -36.19 34.68 4.48
N GLU A 158 -37.08 33.76 4.87
CA GLU A 158 -38.51 34.04 5.13
C GLU A 158 -38.73 35.00 6.32
N LEU A 159 -37.85 34.96 7.34
CA LEU A 159 -37.86 35.91 8.45
C LEU A 159 -37.40 37.31 8.02
N GLN A 160 -36.42 37.39 7.13
CA GLN A 160 -35.96 38.66 6.56
C GLN A 160 -37.06 39.32 5.74
N ASP A 161 -37.70 38.56 4.85
CA ASP A 161 -38.82 39.05 4.03
C ASP A 161 -39.97 39.60 4.91
N GLN A 162 -40.34 38.88 5.97
CA GLN A 162 -41.36 39.36 6.93
C GLN A 162 -40.95 40.66 7.64
N ILE A 163 -39.67 40.82 7.98
CA ILE A 163 -39.16 42.04 8.61
C ILE A 163 -39.21 43.21 7.62
N GLU A 164 -38.85 42.99 6.35
CA GLU A 164 -38.92 43.99 5.30
C GLU A 164 -40.37 44.44 5.06
N ASP A 165 -41.32 43.50 4.99
CA ASP A 165 -42.74 43.79 4.86
C ASP A 165 -43.29 44.60 6.03
N VAL A 166 -42.93 44.23 7.27
CA VAL A 166 -43.34 44.99 8.47
C VAL A 166 -42.77 46.42 8.43
N GLN A 167 -41.52 46.60 8.02
CA GLN A 167 -40.92 47.93 7.88
C GLN A 167 -41.62 48.77 6.80
N ALA A 168 -41.97 48.17 5.66
CA ALA A 168 -42.73 48.82 4.61
C ALA A 168 -44.11 49.26 5.11
N GLN A 169 -44.82 48.39 5.83
CA GLN A 169 -46.12 48.71 6.44
C GLN A 169 -46.03 49.85 7.45
N ILE A 170 -44.99 49.87 8.29
CA ILE A 170 -44.76 50.97 9.24
C ILE A 170 -44.54 52.28 8.49
N ARG A 171 -43.76 52.30 7.40
CA ARG A 171 -43.58 53.50 6.57
C ARG A 171 -44.91 54.00 6.00
N ASP A 172 -45.70 53.12 5.41
CA ASP A 172 -47.00 53.47 4.81
C ASP A 172 -47.97 54.05 5.85
N VAL A 173 -48.07 53.44 7.04
CA VAL A 173 -48.90 53.95 8.13
C VAL A 173 -48.40 55.31 8.63
N SER A 174 -47.08 55.50 8.67
CA SER A 174 -46.45 56.76 9.07
C SER A 174 -46.77 57.89 8.09
N GLU A 175 -46.68 57.62 6.78
CA GLU A 175 -47.05 58.57 5.73
C GLU A 175 -48.54 58.92 5.79
N GLN A 176 -49.43 57.93 5.91
CA GLN A 176 -50.87 58.19 6.04
C GLN A 176 -51.22 59.01 7.29
N ALA A 177 -50.54 58.76 8.41
CA ALA A 177 -50.75 59.53 9.63
C ALA A 177 -50.24 60.97 9.50
N ALA A 178 -49.14 61.20 8.76
CA ALA A 178 -48.64 62.53 8.48
C ALA A 178 -49.61 63.33 7.59
N ASP A 179 -50.11 62.71 6.52
CA ASP A 179 -51.07 63.32 5.60
C ASP A 179 -52.40 63.67 6.29
N ALA A 180 -52.86 62.85 7.23
CA ALA A 180 -54.08 63.10 8.00
C ALA A 180 -53.97 64.25 9.03
N ILE A 181 -52.75 64.65 9.40
CA ILE A 181 -52.49 65.78 10.31
C ILE A 181 -52.36 67.10 9.54
N GLU A 182 -52.01 67.06 8.25
CA GLU A 182 -51.88 68.26 7.39
C GLU A 182 -53.19 68.68 6.68
N ALA A 183 -54.25 67.86 6.75
CA ALA A 183 -55.60 68.15 6.22
C ALA A 183 -56.54 68.80 7.24
#